data_AF-A0A9W7EFF3-F1
#
_entry.id   AF-A0A9W7EFF3-F1
#
_cell.length_a   1.000
_cell.length_b   1.000
_cell.length_c   1.000
_cell.angle_alpha   90.00
_cell.angle_beta   90.00
_cell.angle_gamma   90.00
#
_symmetry.space_group_name_H-M   'P 1'
#
loop_
_entity.id
_entity.type
_entity.pdbx_description
1 polymer ?
#
loop_
_entity_poly.entity_id
_entity_poly.type
_entity_poly.pdbx_seq_one_letter_code
_entity_poly.pdbx_strand_id
1 'polypeptide(L)'
;MSNFTSSNSPDAPVTIFFEEIIDTQEQQEAFRKEDEVIKMLNKTMVGEEEEEEEEEEVNMTGKNIQEIDLTSGAVVQKGDKKKKKKHKKKKHKNMGSGVCKIVAVSECVSTQASFANGPRGGSTLTSNDKGSLTLLGGADRNGQHFALDSTTVFNLKTQKWEETTGWIVEGGPCPRSGHSTVYDKVGSALYVFGGISPMKDDPGLATFHDDLWKFKNGVWVKIEGGGGPSARHEHRASVVTRENGRFMCVWGGVDGGRTYDEMWMMNLERGDWELLKVEKGEKPQSREMHFMAATQGGGGGASTLYVTGGRHTETGEVLKDLWAFDFGSVVWTRLGNPPSKRCSHGGGLMLDEGFLMLFGGFDGGENMYDDFIVYDVKGESGWSEMEVEAAPVIRFSMGSCVVGERGKELVLFGGVNPFNDLADVHVVSIELEEKVE
;
A
#
# COMPACT_ATOMS: atom_id res chain seq x y z
N MET A 1 -26.57 -32.03 -50.61
CA MET A 1 -25.51 -31.10 -51.06
C MET A 1 -25.52 -29.93 -50.09
N SER A 2 -24.50 -29.58 -49.34
CA SER A 2 -23.15 -30.12 -49.12
C SER A 2 -22.56 -29.36 -47.92
N ASN A 3 -22.13 -30.13 -46.91
CA ASN A 3 -21.00 -29.96 -46.00
C ASN A 3 -20.63 -28.55 -45.49
N PHE A 4 -20.84 -28.32 -44.19
CA PHE A 4 -19.93 -27.50 -43.38
C PHE A 4 -18.87 -28.44 -42.80
N THR A 5 -17.62 -28.29 -43.26
CA THR A 5 -16.47 -28.98 -42.71
C THR A 5 -15.90 -28.18 -41.55
N SER A 6 -15.80 -28.86 -40.41
CA SER A 6 -14.90 -28.53 -39.30
C SER A 6 -13.44 -28.54 -39.76
N SER A 7 -12.64 -27.59 -39.29
CA SER A 7 -11.21 -27.79 -39.11
C SER A 7 -10.79 -27.19 -37.77
N ASN A 8 -10.55 -28.09 -36.81
CA ASN A 8 -9.73 -27.82 -35.63
C ASN A 8 -8.27 -27.65 -36.06
N SER A 9 -7.57 -26.66 -35.52
CA SER A 9 -6.20 -26.85 -35.03
C SER A 9 -5.98 -25.97 -33.79
N PRO A 10 -5.06 -26.36 -32.89
CA PRO A 10 -5.05 -25.96 -31.49
C PRO A 10 -4.03 -24.85 -31.18
N ASP A 11 -4.06 -24.39 -29.93
CA ASP A 11 -3.00 -23.66 -29.23
C ASP A 11 -2.78 -22.18 -29.58
N ALA A 12 -3.46 -21.32 -28.81
CA ALA A 12 -2.86 -20.09 -28.27
C ALA A 12 -3.50 -19.82 -26.89
N PRO A 13 -2.73 -19.72 -25.79
CA PRO A 13 -3.28 -19.22 -24.53
C PRO A 13 -3.56 -17.73 -24.74
N VAL A 14 -4.82 -17.34 -24.57
CA VAL A 14 -5.21 -15.92 -24.57
C VAL A 14 -4.79 -15.35 -23.23
N THR A 15 -3.76 -14.51 -23.26
CA THR A 15 -3.25 -13.78 -22.10
C THR A 15 -4.25 -12.67 -21.77
N ILE A 16 -4.90 -12.75 -20.60
CA ILE A 16 -5.54 -11.58 -20.00
C ILE A 16 -4.38 -10.79 -19.40
N PHE A 17 -3.80 -9.89 -20.18
CA PHE A 17 -2.95 -8.86 -19.62
C PHE A 17 -3.85 -7.88 -18.84
N PHE A 18 -3.28 -7.18 -17.85
CA PHE A 18 -3.87 -5.98 -17.25
C PHE A 18 -4.33 -4.92 -18.29
N GLU A 19 -4.04 -5.12 -19.59
CA GLU A 19 -4.47 -4.33 -20.74
C GLU A 19 -6.00 -4.32 -20.98
N GLU A 20 -6.77 -5.36 -20.63
CA GLU A 20 -8.23 -5.37 -20.91
C GLU A 20 -9.06 -4.51 -19.94
N ILE A 21 -8.45 -3.95 -18.88
CA ILE A 21 -9.11 -3.07 -17.89
C ILE A 21 -8.92 -1.57 -18.24
N ILE A 22 -8.34 -1.25 -19.40
CA ILE A 22 -7.81 0.08 -19.74
C ILE A 22 -8.47 0.62 -21.03
N ASP A 23 -9.61 1.30 -20.91
CA ASP A 23 -10.45 1.77 -22.04
C ASP A 23 -10.08 3.17 -22.57
N THR A 24 -8.80 3.50 -22.74
CA THR A 24 -8.43 4.73 -23.49
C THR A 24 -7.19 4.56 -24.36
N GLN A 25 -7.25 5.11 -25.58
CA GLN A 25 -6.17 5.07 -26.58
C GLN A 25 -4.84 5.67 -26.10
N GLU A 26 -4.87 6.68 -25.22
CA GLU A 26 -3.64 7.26 -24.65
C GLU A 26 -2.94 6.33 -23.65
N GLN A 27 -3.69 5.46 -22.95
CA GLN A 27 -3.14 4.49 -22.02
C GLN A 27 -2.52 3.27 -22.75
N GLN A 28 -3.02 2.93 -23.95
CA GLN A 28 -2.39 1.95 -24.84
C GLN A 28 -1.04 2.44 -25.39
N GLU A 29 -0.87 3.76 -25.60
CA GLU A 29 0.40 4.34 -26.03
C GLU A 29 1.45 4.43 -24.91
N ALA A 30 1.03 4.59 -23.65
CA ALA A 30 1.92 4.54 -22.49
C ALA A 30 2.46 3.11 -22.26
N PHE A 31 1.59 2.10 -22.38
CA PHE A 31 1.97 0.68 -22.27
C PHE A 31 2.81 0.21 -23.47
N ARG A 32 2.55 0.70 -24.69
CA ARG A 32 3.45 0.43 -25.83
C ARG A 32 4.86 0.99 -25.63
N LYS A 33 4.99 2.13 -24.94
CA LYS A 33 6.31 2.66 -24.55
C LYS A 33 6.97 1.78 -23.48
N GLU A 34 6.20 1.22 -22.55
CA GLU A 34 6.63 0.23 -21.55
C GLU A 34 7.21 -1.04 -22.23
N ASP A 35 6.51 -1.57 -23.24
CA ASP A 35 6.94 -2.73 -24.03
C ASP A 35 8.22 -2.47 -24.84
N GLU A 36 8.38 -1.27 -25.39
CA GLU A 36 9.60 -0.87 -26.12
C GLU A 36 10.78 -0.62 -25.17
N VAL A 37 10.56 -0.08 -23.98
CA VAL A 37 11.59 0.07 -22.93
C VAL A 37 12.02 -1.30 -22.39
N ILE A 38 11.09 -2.23 -22.18
CA ILE A 38 11.38 -3.61 -21.78
C ILE A 38 12.18 -4.34 -22.88
N LYS A 39 11.83 -4.15 -24.17
CA LYS A 39 12.63 -4.67 -25.29
C LYS A 39 14.03 -4.05 -25.37
N MET A 40 14.17 -2.75 -25.11
CA MET A 40 15.48 -2.07 -25.09
C MET A 40 16.37 -2.54 -23.92
N LEU A 41 15.78 -2.75 -22.74
CA LEU A 41 16.50 -3.29 -21.57
C LEU A 41 16.92 -4.75 -21.81
N ASN A 42 16.07 -5.56 -22.44
CA ASN A 42 16.41 -6.93 -22.83
C ASN A 42 17.56 -6.98 -23.86
N LYS A 43 17.61 -6.03 -24.80
CA LYS A 43 18.70 -5.92 -25.79
C LYS A 43 20.04 -5.48 -25.19
N THR A 44 20.00 -4.85 -24.02
CA THR A 44 21.21 -4.36 -23.33
C THR A 44 21.75 -5.39 -22.32
N MET A 45 20.93 -6.35 -21.87
CA MET A 45 21.30 -7.36 -20.87
C MET A 45 21.60 -8.74 -21.45
N VAL A 46 21.11 -9.07 -22.66
CA VAL A 46 21.60 -10.21 -23.42
C VAL A 46 22.76 -9.68 -24.26
N GLY A 47 23.99 -9.90 -23.79
CA GLY A 47 25.17 -9.74 -24.63
C GLY A 47 25.10 -10.76 -25.76
N GLU A 48 24.47 -10.40 -26.87
CA GLU A 48 24.72 -11.05 -28.15
C GLU A 48 26.08 -10.56 -28.63
N GLU A 49 27.10 -11.38 -28.40
CA GLU A 49 28.36 -11.33 -29.11
C GLU A 49 28.09 -11.61 -30.59
N GLU A 50 27.92 -10.56 -31.40
CA GLU A 50 28.22 -10.64 -32.82
C GLU A 50 29.68 -10.20 -33.01
N GLU A 51 30.52 -11.19 -33.31
CA GLU A 51 31.84 -10.98 -33.90
C GLU A 51 31.67 -10.32 -35.27
N GLU A 52 32.08 -9.06 -35.40
CA GLU A 52 32.54 -8.53 -36.69
C GLU A 52 33.92 -7.89 -36.49
N GLU A 53 34.92 -8.53 -37.11
CA GLU A 53 36.22 -7.95 -37.44
C GLU A 53 35.99 -6.76 -38.38
N GLU A 54 36.52 -5.57 -38.07
CA GLU A 54 37.19 -4.73 -39.07
C GLU A 54 38.00 -3.58 -38.42
N GLU A 55 39.31 -3.67 -38.68
CA GLU A 55 40.37 -2.69 -38.92
C GLU A 55 40.42 -1.30 -38.26
N GLU A 56 41.66 -0.97 -37.86
CA GLU A 56 42.16 0.27 -37.30
C GLU A 56 41.84 1.53 -38.13
N GLU A 57 41.57 2.66 -37.46
CA GLU A 57 42.33 3.87 -37.77
C GLU A 57 42.52 4.79 -36.55
N VAL A 58 43.79 5.12 -36.35
CA VAL A 58 44.37 5.95 -35.29
C VAL A 58 43.98 7.41 -35.49
N ASN A 59 43.59 8.12 -34.42
CA ASN A 59 43.95 9.54 -34.30
C ASN A 59 44.14 9.98 -32.85
N MET A 60 45.38 10.38 -32.56
CA MET A 60 45.80 11.04 -31.34
C MET A 60 45.25 12.46 -31.24
N THR A 61 44.95 12.92 -30.02
CA THR A 61 45.54 14.15 -29.46
C THR A 61 45.16 14.30 -27.98
N GLY A 62 46.18 14.38 -27.12
CA GLY A 62 46.00 14.58 -25.68
C GLY A 62 45.88 16.05 -25.25
N LYS A 63 45.55 16.25 -23.97
CA LYS A 63 46.12 17.27 -23.05
C LYS A 63 45.48 17.18 -21.65
N ASN A 64 46.21 16.53 -20.75
CA ASN A 64 46.74 17.01 -19.45
C ASN A 64 46.15 18.24 -18.72
N ILE A 65 46.17 18.14 -17.36
CA ILE A 65 46.32 19.18 -16.30
C ILE A 65 44.99 19.78 -15.74
N GLN A 66 44.70 19.97 -14.44
CA GLN A 66 45.45 19.99 -13.15
C GLN A 66 44.51 19.79 -11.94
N GLU A 67 45.07 19.28 -10.84
CA GLU A 67 44.59 19.39 -9.45
C GLU A 67 44.64 20.84 -8.92
N ILE A 68 43.72 21.19 -8.00
CA ILE A 68 43.91 22.31 -7.05
C ILE A 68 43.42 21.87 -5.67
N ASP A 69 44.37 21.81 -4.74
CA ASP A 69 44.21 21.76 -3.29
C ASP A 69 44.53 23.14 -2.71
N LEU A 70 43.77 23.62 -1.72
CA LEU A 70 44.12 24.79 -0.91
C LEU A 70 43.57 24.69 0.52
N THR A 71 44.47 24.39 1.44
CA THR A 71 44.34 24.57 2.89
C THR A 71 44.52 26.02 3.37
N SER A 72 43.96 26.29 4.56
CA SER A 72 44.48 27.13 5.67
C SER A 72 43.78 28.45 6.02
N GLY A 73 43.63 28.70 7.34
CA GLY A 73 43.44 30.05 7.90
C GLY A 73 42.57 30.14 9.17
N ALA A 74 43.14 29.90 10.34
CA ALA A 74 42.52 30.16 11.65
C ALA A 74 42.80 31.59 12.16
N VAL A 75 41.86 32.21 12.89
CA VAL A 75 42.14 33.30 13.86
C VAL A 75 41.21 33.21 15.07
N VAL A 76 41.81 33.21 16.26
CA VAL A 76 41.21 33.25 17.60
C VAL A 76 41.20 34.70 18.12
N GLN A 77 40.14 35.14 18.80
CA GLN A 77 40.17 36.29 19.71
C GLN A 77 39.47 35.98 21.04
N LYS A 78 40.13 36.32 22.15
CA LYS A 78 39.67 36.26 23.55
C LYS A 78 39.10 37.62 23.98
N GLY A 79 38.07 37.61 24.82
CA GLY A 79 37.54 38.81 25.50
C GLY A 79 36.63 38.52 26.70
N ASP A 80 37.22 38.60 27.89
CA ASP A 80 36.76 38.97 29.25
C ASP A 80 35.41 38.60 29.90
N LYS A 81 35.57 38.19 31.19
CA LYS A 81 34.58 37.81 32.19
C LYS A 81 33.93 39.02 32.87
N LYS A 82 32.60 38.99 33.07
CA LYS A 82 31.92 39.70 34.18
C LYS A 82 30.90 38.79 34.88
N LYS A 83 31.05 38.66 36.21
CA LYS A 83 30.14 37.96 37.13
C LYS A 83 28.93 38.84 37.48
N LYS A 84 27.71 38.31 37.41
CA LYS A 84 26.55 38.74 38.22
C LYS A 84 25.77 37.52 38.71
N LYS A 85 25.35 37.59 39.98
CA LYS A 85 24.74 36.50 40.78
C LYS A 85 23.19 36.55 40.73
N LYS A 86 22.59 35.35 40.81
CA LYS A 86 21.24 34.95 41.29
C LYS A 86 20.03 35.19 40.35
N HIS A 87 19.39 34.10 39.93
CA HIS A 87 18.23 33.50 40.62
C HIS A 87 18.08 32.01 40.20
N LYS A 88 17.94 31.10 41.17
CA LYS A 88 17.61 29.68 40.92
C LYS A 88 16.13 29.61 40.49
N LYS A 89 15.87 29.41 39.20
CA LYS A 89 14.67 28.71 38.74
C LYS A 89 15.08 27.26 38.50
N LYS A 90 14.36 26.30 39.10
CA LYS A 90 14.46 24.88 38.74
C LYS A 90 14.18 24.79 37.23
N LYS A 91 15.21 24.61 36.42
CA LYS A 91 15.04 24.11 35.05
C LYS A 91 14.58 22.67 35.21
N HIS A 92 13.35 22.38 34.81
CA HIS A 92 13.08 21.05 34.26
C HIS A 92 14.13 20.84 33.17
N LYS A 93 14.92 19.78 33.28
CA LYS A 93 15.75 19.35 32.17
C LYS A 93 14.76 19.07 31.03
N ASN A 94 14.75 19.93 30.01
CA ASN A 94 14.38 19.46 28.69
C ASN A 94 15.37 18.33 28.41
N MET A 95 14.88 17.09 28.38
CA MET A 95 15.59 16.07 27.62
C MET A 95 15.63 16.60 26.19
N GLY A 96 16.82 16.62 25.60
CA GLY A 96 17.01 17.14 24.26
C GLY A 96 16.08 16.43 23.30
N SER A 97 15.55 17.17 22.33
CA SER A 97 14.97 16.62 21.11
C SER A 97 16.10 15.98 20.31
N GLY A 98 16.60 14.83 20.78
CA GLY A 98 17.47 13.98 19.99
C GLY A 98 16.64 13.45 18.84
N VAL A 99 16.98 13.81 17.61
CA VAL A 99 16.35 13.22 16.43
C VAL A 99 16.70 11.73 16.44
N CYS A 100 15.76 10.89 16.85
CA CYS A 100 15.93 9.44 16.79
C CYS A 100 16.03 9.05 15.31
N LYS A 101 17.07 8.29 14.95
CA LYS A 101 17.11 7.64 13.64
C LYS A 101 16.13 6.48 13.71
N ILE A 102 15.23 6.39 12.74
CA ILE A 102 14.32 5.25 12.61
C ILE A 102 15.03 4.26 11.70
N VAL A 103 15.27 3.06 12.19
CA VAL A 103 15.81 1.94 11.42
C VAL A 103 14.86 0.75 11.59
N ALA A 104 14.94 -0.21 10.70
CA ALA A 104 14.17 -1.44 10.83
C ALA A 104 14.95 -2.66 10.35
N VAL A 105 14.53 -3.83 10.79
CA VAL A 105 15.00 -5.12 10.27
C VAL A 105 13.81 -5.85 9.67
N SER A 106 13.97 -6.32 8.44
CA SER A 106 12.97 -7.14 7.75
C SER A 106 13.39 -8.61 7.79
N GLU A 107 12.48 -9.47 8.25
CA GLU A 107 12.64 -10.92 8.20
C GLU A 107 11.63 -11.52 7.20
N CYS A 108 12.12 -12.27 6.21
CA CYS A 108 11.26 -13.09 5.35
C CYS A 108 10.91 -14.39 6.09
N VAL A 109 9.75 -14.41 6.75
CA VAL A 109 9.34 -15.51 7.65
C VAL A 109 8.65 -16.66 6.93
N SER A 110 8.27 -16.47 5.66
CA SER A 110 7.68 -17.52 4.83
C SER A 110 7.87 -17.19 3.36
N THR A 111 8.37 -18.14 2.59
CA THR A 111 8.31 -18.16 1.12
C THR A 111 7.42 -19.30 0.60
N GLN A 112 6.84 -20.10 1.51
CA GLN A 112 6.08 -21.29 1.17
C GLN A 112 4.70 -20.92 0.62
N ALA A 113 4.48 -21.21 -0.65
CA ALA A 113 3.18 -21.16 -1.31
C ALA A 113 2.52 -22.54 -1.28
N SER A 114 1.37 -22.67 -0.61
CA SER A 114 0.33 -23.63 -0.98
C SER A 114 -0.67 -22.93 -1.90
N PHE A 115 -1.59 -23.66 -2.53
CA PHE A 115 -2.58 -23.07 -3.45
C PHE A 115 -3.40 -21.94 -2.78
N ALA A 116 -3.72 -22.07 -1.49
CA ALA A 116 -4.51 -21.10 -0.72
C ALA A 116 -3.78 -19.77 -0.41
N ASN A 117 -2.45 -19.77 -0.46
CA ASN A 117 -1.58 -18.61 -0.19
C ASN A 117 -0.52 -18.42 -1.28
N GLY A 118 -0.83 -18.85 -2.50
CA GLY A 118 0.03 -18.69 -3.66
C GLY A 118 0.24 -17.23 -4.08
N PRO A 119 1.14 -17.00 -5.04
CA PRO A 119 1.50 -15.66 -5.49
C PRO A 119 0.30 -14.83 -5.92
N ARG A 120 0.17 -13.59 -5.40
CA ARG A 120 -0.97 -12.71 -5.72
C ARG A 120 -0.73 -11.24 -5.40
N GLY A 121 -1.38 -10.37 -6.16
CA GLY A 121 -1.59 -8.95 -5.86
C GLY A 121 -3.06 -8.63 -5.55
N GLY A 122 -3.31 -7.44 -4.99
CA GLY A 122 -4.67 -6.93 -4.72
C GLY A 122 -5.42 -7.70 -3.63
N SER A 123 -4.69 -8.45 -2.79
CA SER A 123 -5.21 -9.12 -1.60
C SER A 123 -5.24 -8.18 -0.40
N THR A 124 -6.00 -8.55 0.63
CA THR A 124 -6.03 -7.83 1.90
C THR A 124 -5.42 -8.67 3.02
N LEU A 125 -4.70 -8.00 3.92
CA LEU A 125 -4.09 -8.62 5.11
C LEU A 125 -4.61 -7.89 6.34
N THR A 126 -5.33 -8.59 7.23
CA THR A 126 -5.97 -7.98 8.40
C THR A 126 -5.66 -8.73 9.68
N SER A 127 -5.20 -8.01 10.70
CA SER A 127 -4.94 -8.58 12.03
C SER A 127 -6.20 -8.60 12.90
N ASN A 128 -6.39 -9.69 13.63
CA ASN A 128 -7.39 -9.78 14.70
C ASN A 128 -6.79 -9.42 16.08
N ASP A 129 -7.64 -9.41 17.10
CA ASP A 129 -7.27 -9.16 18.50
C ASP A 129 -6.33 -10.20 19.12
N LYS A 130 -6.15 -11.36 18.48
CA LYS A 130 -5.29 -12.47 18.94
C LYS A 130 -3.92 -12.48 18.27
N GLY A 131 -3.65 -11.54 17.36
CA GLY A 131 -2.41 -11.52 16.58
C GLY A 131 -2.37 -12.60 15.48
N SER A 132 -3.52 -13.06 15.00
CA SER A 132 -3.60 -13.82 13.75
C SER A 132 -3.87 -12.87 12.59
N LEU A 133 -3.28 -13.17 11.44
CA LEU A 133 -3.48 -12.43 10.21
C LEU A 133 -4.40 -13.20 9.28
N THR A 134 -5.48 -12.56 8.85
CA THR A 134 -6.37 -13.11 7.83
C THR A 134 -5.98 -12.53 6.47
N LEU A 135 -5.63 -13.40 5.54
CA LEU A 135 -5.38 -13.09 4.13
C LEU A 135 -6.66 -13.41 3.33
N LEU A 136 -7.15 -12.43 2.57
CA LEU A 136 -8.33 -12.60 1.73
C LEU A 136 -8.13 -12.09 0.30
N GLY A 137 -8.64 -12.87 -0.65
CA GLY A 137 -8.71 -12.57 -2.08
C GLY A 137 -7.37 -12.25 -2.74
N GLY A 138 -7.43 -11.38 -3.75
CA GLY A 138 -6.33 -11.10 -4.67
C GLY A 138 -6.36 -11.97 -5.93
N ALA A 139 -5.49 -11.65 -6.88
CA ALA A 139 -5.36 -12.35 -8.15
C ALA A 139 -3.89 -12.46 -8.56
N ASP A 140 -3.59 -13.44 -9.39
CA ASP A 140 -2.33 -13.50 -10.14
C ASP A 140 -2.29 -12.44 -11.25
N ARG A 141 -1.10 -12.17 -11.79
CA ARG A 141 -0.86 -11.19 -12.86
C ARG A 141 -1.64 -11.46 -14.14
N ASN A 142 -1.99 -12.72 -14.37
CA ASN A 142 -2.71 -13.14 -15.56
C ASN A 142 -4.23 -13.00 -15.39
N GLY A 143 -4.73 -12.65 -14.20
CA GLY A 143 -6.16 -12.67 -13.90
C GLY A 143 -6.80 -14.06 -14.12
N GLN A 144 -5.99 -15.11 -14.26
CA GLN A 144 -6.43 -16.48 -14.54
C GLN A 144 -6.65 -17.25 -13.24
N HIS A 145 -5.91 -16.88 -12.20
CA HIS A 145 -6.08 -17.40 -10.86
C HIS A 145 -6.37 -16.25 -9.90
N PHE A 146 -7.65 -15.94 -9.76
CA PHE A 146 -8.11 -15.34 -8.51
C PHE A 146 -7.76 -16.31 -7.39
N ALA A 147 -7.40 -15.80 -6.22
CA ALA A 147 -7.33 -16.60 -5.02
C ALA A 147 -8.74 -17.10 -4.69
N LEU A 148 -9.13 -18.16 -5.38
CA LEU A 148 -10.47 -18.72 -5.41
C LEU A 148 -10.66 -19.50 -4.10
N ASP A 149 -11.69 -19.06 -3.37
CA ASP A 149 -12.48 -19.84 -2.42
C ASP A 149 -11.88 -20.09 -1.02
N SER A 150 -10.69 -19.59 -0.69
CA SER A 150 -10.06 -19.84 0.62
C SER A 150 -9.85 -18.58 1.46
N THR A 151 -10.32 -18.63 2.70
CA THR A 151 -9.84 -17.76 3.78
C THR A 151 -8.61 -18.42 4.39
N THR A 152 -7.45 -17.80 4.27
CA THR A 152 -6.20 -18.33 4.82
C THR A 152 -5.78 -17.49 6.03
N VAL A 153 -5.43 -18.16 7.13
CA VAL A 153 -4.95 -17.49 8.33
C VAL A 153 -3.46 -17.75 8.50
N PHE A 154 -2.68 -16.68 8.64
CA PHE A 154 -1.29 -16.76 9.05
C PHE A 154 -1.18 -16.52 10.56
N ASN A 155 -0.59 -17.49 11.25
CA ASN A 155 -0.32 -17.38 12.68
C ASN A 155 1.07 -16.80 12.89
N LEU A 156 1.13 -15.56 13.40
CA LEU A 156 2.38 -14.84 13.62
C LEU A 156 3.30 -15.52 14.65
N LYS A 157 2.73 -16.20 15.66
CA LYS A 157 3.53 -16.87 16.70
C LYS A 157 4.24 -18.10 16.18
N THR A 158 3.58 -18.84 15.30
CA THR A 158 4.15 -20.06 14.71
C THR A 158 4.85 -19.81 13.39
N GLN A 159 4.70 -18.61 12.82
CA GLN A 159 5.13 -18.24 11.46
C GLN A 159 4.70 -19.27 10.41
N LYS A 160 3.46 -19.75 10.54
CA LYS A 160 2.90 -20.79 9.68
C LYS A 160 1.54 -20.36 9.18
N TRP A 161 1.29 -20.71 7.93
CA TRP A 161 -0.05 -20.74 7.37
C TRP A 161 -0.81 -21.86 8.04
N GLU A 162 -1.90 -21.50 8.69
CA GLU A 162 -2.90 -22.45 9.12
C GLU A 162 -3.92 -22.48 7.98
N GLU A 163 -3.87 -23.56 7.20
CA GLU A 163 -4.97 -23.84 6.30
C GLU A 163 -6.17 -24.15 7.18
N THR A 164 -7.07 -23.18 7.23
CA THR A 164 -8.35 -23.31 7.86
C THR A 164 -9.21 -24.26 7.00
N THR A 165 -8.83 -25.54 7.02
CA THR A 165 -9.59 -26.66 6.44
C THR A 165 -10.97 -26.66 7.09
N GLY A 166 -11.99 -26.33 6.30
CA GLY A 166 -13.38 -26.12 6.78
C GLY A 166 -13.88 -24.67 6.72
N TRP A 167 -13.08 -23.73 6.22
CA TRP A 167 -13.43 -22.31 6.07
C TRP A 167 -13.55 -21.86 4.62
N ILE A 168 -13.65 -22.81 3.68
CA ILE A 168 -14.47 -22.64 2.48
C ILE A 168 -15.91 -22.59 3.00
N VAL A 169 -16.31 -21.47 3.60
CA VAL A 169 -17.68 -21.36 4.09
C VAL A 169 -18.52 -21.16 2.84
N GLU A 170 -19.22 -22.22 2.42
CA GLU A 170 -20.35 -22.06 1.51
C GLU A 170 -21.18 -20.85 1.98
N GLY A 171 -21.27 -19.83 1.13
CA GLY A 171 -22.00 -18.61 1.43
C GLY A 171 -21.19 -17.42 1.95
N GLY A 172 -19.86 -17.37 1.78
CA GLY A 172 -19.05 -16.13 1.92
C GLY A 172 -19.03 -15.25 0.66
N PRO A 173 -18.28 -14.11 0.67
CA PRO A 173 -18.06 -13.31 -0.54
C PRO A 173 -17.41 -14.15 -1.63
N CYS A 174 -17.78 -13.89 -2.89
CA CYS A 174 -17.09 -14.52 -4.01
C CYS A 174 -15.62 -14.08 -4.07
N PRO A 175 -14.75 -14.89 -4.68
CA PRO A 175 -13.36 -14.50 -4.95
C PRO A 175 -13.28 -13.18 -5.70
N ARG A 176 -12.35 -12.31 -5.28
CA ARG A 176 -12.21 -10.93 -5.77
C ARG A 176 -10.87 -10.31 -5.40
N SER A 177 -10.45 -9.30 -6.14
CA SER A 177 -9.31 -8.43 -5.82
C SER A 177 -9.78 -6.99 -5.56
N GLY A 178 -8.88 -6.13 -5.06
CA GLY A 178 -9.15 -4.69 -4.87
C GLY A 178 -10.29 -4.38 -3.88
N HIS A 179 -10.70 -5.36 -3.07
CA HIS A 179 -11.65 -5.18 -1.98
C HIS A 179 -10.93 -4.62 -0.76
N SER A 180 -11.69 -4.16 0.24
CA SER A 180 -11.13 -3.76 1.53
C SER A 180 -11.64 -4.64 2.66
N THR A 181 -10.82 -4.78 3.70
CA THR A 181 -11.16 -5.50 4.91
C THR A 181 -10.85 -4.69 6.15
N VAL A 182 -11.70 -4.81 7.16
CA VAL A 182 -11.48 -4.20 8.48
C VAL A 182 -11.89 -5.15 9.59
N TYR A 183 -11.14 -5.14 10.69
CA TYR A 183 -11.49 -5.91 11.88
C TYR A 183 -11.99 -4.99 13.01
N ASP A 184 -13.26 -5.14 13.38
CA ASP A 184 -13.82 -4.49 14.57
C ASP A 184 -13.44 -5.30 15.81
N LYS A 185 -12.46 -4.80 16.57
CA LYS A 185 -11.99 -5.44 17.81
C LYS A 185 -13.09 -5.58 18.86
N VAL A 186 -14.01 -4.62 18.95
CA VAL A 186 -15.08 -4.65 19.96
C VAL A 186 -16.17 -5.65 19.57
N GLY A 187 -16.55 -5.66 18.29
CA GLY A 187 -17.51 -6.62 17.75
C GLY A 187 -16.93 -8.03 17.53
N SER A 188 -15.61 -8.19 17.62
CA SER A 188 -14.83 -9.38 17.25
C SER A 188 -15.24 -9.92 15.89
N ALA A 189 -15.28 -9.04 14.88
CA ALA A 189 -15.77 -9.36 13.55
C ALA A 189 -14.90 -8.74 12.45
N LEU A 190 -14.68 -9.51 11.39
CA LEU A 190 -14.04 -9.06 10.16
C LEU A 190 -15.13 -8.65 9.17
N TYR A 191 -14.93 -7.53 8.46
CA TYR A 191 -15.82 -7.04 7.43
C TYR A 191 -15.08 -6.99 6.09
N VAL A 192 -15.78 -7.30 5.00
CA VAL A 192 -15.29 -7.23 3.62
C VAL A 192 -16.26 -6.37 2.81
N PHE A 193 -15.75 -5.39 2.07
CA PHE A 193 -16.57 -4.56 1.19
C PHE A 193 -15.97 -4.45 -0.21
N GLY A 194 -16.85 -4.51 -1.20
CA GLY A 194 -16.55 -4.24 -2.61
C GLY A 194 -15.54 -5.17 -3.25
N GLY A 195 -14.80 -4.66 -4.24
CA GLY A 195 -13.82 -5.38 -5.04
C GLY A 195 -14.31 -5.72 -6.44
N ILE A 196 -13.45 -6.42 -7.19
CA ILE A 196 -13.66 -6.83 -8.58
C ILE A 196 -13.47 -8.33 -8.73
N SER A 197 -14.32 -8.98 -9.52
CA SER A 197 -14.16 -10.38 -9.94
C SER A 197 -14.47 -10.53 -11.43
N PRO A 198 -14.03 -11.59 -12.10
CA PRO A 198 -14.49 -11.90 -13.45
C PRO A 198 -16.00 -12.17 -13.44
N MET A 199 -16.69 -11.90 -14.55
CA MET A 199 -18.05 -12.37 -14.75
C MET A 199 -18.06 -13.90 -14.94
N LYS A 200 -19.10 -14.55 -14.41
CA LYS A 200 -19.22 -16.02 -14.47
C LYS A 200 -19.38 -16.55 -15.89
N ASP A 201 -20.14 -15.82 -16.70
CA ASP A 201 -20.51 -16.25 -18.06
C ASP A 201 -19.58 -15.68 -19.14
N ASP A 202 -18.76 -14.68 -18.79
CA ASP A 202 -17.77 -14.06 -19.67
C ASP A 202 -16.55 -13.60 -18.85
N PRO A 203 -15.53 -14.45 -18.69
CA PRO A 203 -14.34 -14.11 -17.90
C PRO A 203 -13.54 -12.90 -18.43
N GLY A 204 -13.79 -12.43 -19.66
CA GLY A 204 -13.21 -11.20 -20.20
C GLY A 204 -13.88 -9.93 -19.70
N LEU A 205 -15.00 -10.04 -18.97
CA LEU A 205 -15.70 -8.93 -18.35
C LEU A 205 -15.58 -8.98 -16.82
N ALA A 206 -15.68 -7.80 -16.20
CA ALA A 206 -15.57 -7.65 -14.75
C ALA A 206 -16.93 -7.38 -14.08
N THR A 207 -17.14 -8.01 -12.92
CA THR A 207 -18.19 -7.65 -11.95
C THR A 207 -17.58 -6.79 -10.87
N PHE A 208 -18.12 -5.59 -10.68
CA PHE A 208 -17.82 -4.75 -9.53
C PHE A 208 -18.83 -5.04 -8.41
N HIS A 209 -18.33 -5.16 -7.19
CA HIS A 209 -19.15 -5.50 -6.04
C HIS A 209 -19.42 -4.29 -5.15
N ASP A 210 -20.64 -4.22 -4.60
CA ASP A 210 -21.10 -3.28 -3.57
C ASP A 210 -21.60 -4.00 -2.30
N ASP A 211 -21.40 -5.31 -2.23
CA ASP A 211 -21.84 -6.12 -1.11
C ASP A 211 -20.94 -5.93 0.11
N LEU A 212 -21.57 -6.04 1.29
CA LEU A 212 -20.90 -6.02 2.57
C LEU A 212 -21.06 -7.39 3.24
N TRP A 213 -19.93 -7.98 3.59
CA TRP A 213 -19.89 -9.26 4.29
C TRP A 213 -19.30 -9.09 5.68
N LYS A 214 -19.83 -9.84 6.63
CA LYS A 214 -19.34 -9.93 8.00
C LYS A 214 -18.99 -11.36 8.35
N PHE A 215 -17.81 -11.54 8.90
CA PHE A 215 -17.36 -12.80 9.44
C PHE A 215 -17.22 -12.71 10.96
N LYS A 216 -17.95 -13.57 11.67
CA LYS A 216 -17.92 -13.63 13.13
C LYS A 216 -18.25 -15.04 13.62
N ASN A 217 -17.54 -15.50 14.66
CA ASN A 217 -17.74 -16.83 15.28
C ASN A 217 -17.78 -17.98 14.27
N GLY A 218 -17.06 -17.76 13.19
CA GLY A 218 -16.86 -18.70 12.15
C GLY A 218 -17.89 -18.76 11.03
N VAL A 219 -18.76 -17.77 10.95
CA VAL A 219 -19.83 -17.73 9.96
C VAL A 219 -19.72 -16.44 9.18
N TRP A 220 -19.82 -16.55 7.85
CA TRP A 220 -20.03 -15.41 6.96
C TRP A 220 -21.52 -15.09 6.89
N VAL A 221 -21.83 -13.80 6.97
CA VAL A 221 -23.18 -13.28 6.80
C VAL A 221 -23.09 -12.09 5.86
N LYS A 222 -23.86 -12.13 4.78
CA LYS A 222 -24.10 -10.95 3.94
C LYS A 222 -24.95 -9.98 4.74
N ILE A 223 -24.46 -8.75 4.92
CA ILE A 223 -25.25 -7.70 5.56
C ILE A 223 -26.18 -7.14 4.51
N GLU A 224 -27.46 -7.50 4.64
CA GLU A 224 -28.52 -6.97 3.80
C GLU A 224 -28.86 -5.53 4.24
N GLY A 225 -28.92 -4.62 3.27
CA GLY A 225 -29.19 -3.21 3.53
C GLY A 225 -28.64 -2.34 2.42
N GLY A 226 -29.51 -1.57 1.76
CA GLY A 226 -29.10 -0.58 0.76
C GLY A 226 -28.63 0.73 1.39
N GLY A 227 -28.18 1.65 0.54
CA GLY A 227 -27.81 3.01 0.96
C GLY A 227 -26.36 3.19 1.41
N GLY A 228 -25.50 2.20 1.14
CA GLY A 228 -24.04 2.32 1.24
C GLY A 228 -23.39 2.84 -0.04
N PRO A 229 -22.04 2.76 -0.13
CA PRO A 229 -21.30 3.12 -1.33
C PRO A 229 -21.74 2.27 -2.54
N SER A 230 -21.65 2.85 -3.74
CA SER A 230 -21.77 2.10 -4.99
C SER A 230 -20.65 1.05 -5.14
N ALA A 231 -20.86 0.12 -6.07
CA ALA A 231 -19.89 -0.91 -6.40
C ALA A 231 -18.55 -0.27 -6.76
N ARG A 232 -17.45 -0.77 -6.19
CA ARG A 232 -16.12 -0.19 -6.37
C ARG A 232 -15.00 -1.13 -5.98
N HIS A 233 -13.84 -0.96 -6.57
CA HIS A 233 -12.59 -1.61 -6.18
C HIS A 233 -11.48 -0.58 -5.96
N GLU A 234 -10.32 -1.03 -5.47
CA GLU A 234 -9.13 -0.22 -5.18
C GLU A 234 -9.40 0.99 -4.27
N HIS A 235 -10.46 0.87 -3.47
CA HIS A 235 -10.79 1.75 -2.36
C HIS A 235 -10.06 1.28 -1.09
N ARG A 236 -10.12 2.08 -0.03
CA ARG A 236 -9.62 1.67 1.28
C ARG A 236 -10.71 1.77 2.34
N ALA A 237 -10.55 0.95 3.38
CA ALA A 237 -11.39 1.00 4.55
C ALA A 237 -10.58 1.02 5.86
N SER A 238 -11.13 1.62 6.90
CA SER A 238 -10.55 1.60 8.25
C SER A 238 -11.62 1.67 9.32
N VAL A 239 -11.37 1.04 10.47
CA VAL A 239 -12.19 1.26 11.66
C VAL A 239 -11.81 2.59 12.29
N VAL A 240 -12.80 3.46 12.49
CA VAL A 240 -12.63 4.80 13.04
C VAL A 240 -13.63 5.05 14.17
N THR A 241 -13.27 5.95 15.07
CA THR A 241 -14.15 6.39 16.17
C THR A 241 -14.56 7.83 15.94
N ARG A 242 -15.85 8.10 16.18
CA ARG A 242 -16.46 9.44 16.23
C ARG A 242 -17.16 9.61 17.58
N GLU A 243 -17.64 10.81 17.87
CA GLU A 243 -18.39 11.09 19.10
C GLU A 243 -19.59 10.14 19.30
N ASN A 244 -20.24 9.74 18.21
CA ASN A 244 -21.45 8.91 18.21
C ASN A 244 -21.18 7.40 17.99
N GLY A 245 -19.94 6.94 18.10
CA GLY A 245 -19.61 5.50 18.11
C GLY A 245 -18.48 5.09 17.17
N ARG A 246 -18.47 3.79 16.84
CA ARG A 246 -17.47 3.16 15.97
C ARG A 246 -18.03 2.93 14.57
N PHE A 247 -17.20 3.18 13.57
CA PHE A 247 -17.59 3.10 12.18
C PHE A 247 -16.54 2.38 11.35
N MET A 248 -16.99 1.65 10.33
CA MET A 248 -16.16 1.35 9.17
C MET A 248 -16.25 2.55 8.22
N CYS A 249 -15.12 3.22 7.99
CA CYS A 249 -14.99 4.28 6.99
C CYS A 249 -14.52 3.65 5.67
N VAL A 250 -15.23 3.92 4.57
CA VAL A 250 -14.84 3.57 3.20
C VAL A 250 -14.60 4.85 2.42
N TRP A 251 -13.45 4.94 1.73
CA TRP A 251 -13.09 6.11 0.95
C TRP A 251 -12.32 5.74 -0.33
N GLY A 252 -12.53 6.53 -1.39
CA GLY A 252 -11.87 6.34 -2.68
C GLY A 252 -12.42 5.16 -3.49
N GLY A 253 -11.59 4.71 -4.43
CA GLY A 253 -11.85 3.61 -5.36
C GLY A 253 -12.38 4.06 -6.72
N VAL A 254 -12.68 3.09 -7.57
CA VAL A 254 -13.17 3.29 -8.93
C VAL A 254 -14.24 2.25 -9.30
N ASP A 255 -15.11 2.58 -10.27
CA ASP A 255 -16.04 1.65 -10.92
C ASP A 255 -16.00 1.77 -12.46
N GLY A 256 -15.13 1.01 -13.11
CA GLY A 256 -15.12 0.89 -14.58
C GLY A 256 -15.01 2.22 -15.37
N GLY A 257 -14.59 3.32 -14.72
CA GLY A 257 -14.42 4.62 -15.38
C GLY A 257 -14.44 5.83 -14.45
N ARG A 258 -15.13 5.78 -13.30
CA ARG A 258 -15.21 6.92 -12.37
C ARG A 258 -14.46 6.66 -11.08
N THR A 259 -13.65 7.62 -10.63
CA THR A 259 -13.06 7.60 -9.29
C THR A 259 -13.93 8.29 -8.25
N TYR A 260 -13.82 7.84 -7.01
CA TYR A 260 -14.60 8.33 -5.88
C TYR A 260 -13.76 9.14 -4.89
N ASP A 261 -14.38 10.13 -4.23
CA ASP A 261 -13.81 10.94 -3.14
C ASP A 261 -14.78 11.10 -1.96
N GLU A 262 -15.89 10.38 -1.99
CA GLU A 262 -16.93 10.36 -0.97
C GLU A 262 -16.54 9.47 0.22
N MET A 263 -16.92 9.89 1.42
CA MET A 263 -16.61 9.18 2.66
C MET A 263 -17.88 8.55 3.22
N TRP A 264 -17.93 7.22 3.16
CA TRP A 264 -19.05 6.44 3.67
C TRP A 264 -18.71 5.84 5.02
N MET A 265 -19.66 5.93 5.94
CA MET A 265 -19.49 5.46 7.31
C MET A 265 -20.57 4.42 7.61
N MET A 266 -20.18 3.17 7.83
CA MET A 266 -21.10 2.18 8.39
C MET A 266 -20.96 2.17 9.90
N ASN A 267 -22.05 2.41 10.63
CA ASN A 267 -22.07 2.23 12.07
C ASN A 267 -21.90 0.74 12.42
N LEU A 268 -20.85 0.40 13.16
CA LEU A 268 -20.51 -1.01 13.45
C LEU A 268 -21.44 -1.67 14.47
N GLU A 269 -22.23 -0.89 15.20
CA GLU A 269 -23.21 -1.39 16.17
C GLU A 269 -24.60 -1.56 15.55
N ARG A 270 -25.03 -0.59 14.74
CA ARG A 270 -26.36 -0.58 14.08
C ARG A 270 -26.37 -1.28 12.73
N GLY A 271 -25.25 -1.28 12.02
CA GLY A 271 -25.12 -1.87 10.68
C GLY A 271 -25.66 -1.01 9.53
N ASP A 272 -25.93 0.27 9.77
CA ASP A 272 -26.43 1.20 8.75
C ASP A 272 -25.36 2.17 8.25
N TRP A 273 -25.49 2.53 6.98
CA TRP A 273 -24.60 3.45 6.27
C TRP A 273 -25.05 4.90 6.41
N GLU A 274 -24.09 5.80 6.49
CA GLU A 274 -24.28 7.24 6.29
C GLU A 274 -23.19 7.79 5.36
N LEU A 275 -23.58 8.69 4.45
CA LEU A 275 -22.63 9.50 3.70
C LEU A 275 -22.20 10.67 4.58
N LEU A 276 -20.92 10.72 4.94
CA LEU A 276 -20.39 11.80 5.77
C LEU A 276 -20.33 13.11 4.98
N LYS A 277 -21.05 14.11 5.45
CA LYS A 277 -20.99 15.46 4.90
C LYS A 277 -19.75 16.17 5.42
N VAL A 278 -18.74 16.24 4.58
CA VAL A 278 -17.51 17.00 4.85
C VAL A 278 -17.78 18.50 4.73
N GLU A 279 -17.17 19.31 5.61
CA GLU A 279 -17.30 20.77 5.55
C GLU A 279 -16.72 21.37 4.26
N LYS A 280 -17.14 22.59 3.91
CA LYS A 280 -16.60 23.30 2.75
C LYS A 280 -15.13 23.64 3.00
N GLY A 281 -14.23 23.16 2.14
CA GLY A 281 -12.80 23.42 2.20
C GLY A 281 -12.05 22.65 1.13
N GLU A 282 -10.73 22.78 1.13
CA GLU A 282 -9.88 21.91 0.31
C GLU A 282 -9.97 20.46 0.80
N LYS A 283 -10.02 19.52 -0.14
CA LYS A 283 -10.07 18.08 0.13
C LYS A 283 -9.20 17.33 -0.88
N PRO A 284 -8.72 16.11 -0.57
CA PRO A 284 -8.08 15.27 -1.57
C PRO A 284 -9.01 15.03 -2.77
N GLN A 285 -8.46 15.04 -3.98
CA GLN A 285 -9.17 14.58 -5.17
C GLN A 285 -9.50 13.09 -5.10
N SER A 286 -10.48 12.67 -5.90
CA SER A 286 -10.86 11.27 -6.08
C SER A 286 -9.69 10.44 -6.56
N ARG A 287 -9.61 9.19 -6.07
CA ARG A 287 -8.48 8.32 -6.37
C ARG A 287 -8.76 6.86 -6.04
N GLU A 288 -8.03 6.01 -6.72
CA GLU A 288 -7.89 4.58 -6.44
C GLU A 288 -6.45 4.25 -6.04
N MET A 289 -6.21 3.02 -5.57
CA MET A 289 -4.87 2.48 -5.32
C MET A 289 -4.03 3.33 -4.35
N HIS A 290 -4.68 4.12 -3.50
CA HIS A 290 -4.06 4.97 -2.49
C HIS A 290 -3.79 4.17 -1.21
N PHE A 291 -3.01 4.74 -0.29
CA PHE A 291 -2.90 4.23 1.06
C PHE A 291 -3.79 5.02 2.01
N MET A 292 -4.39 4.32 2.98
CA MET A 292 -5.24 4.92 4.00
C MET A 292 -5.02 4.21 5.33
N ALA A 293 -4.84 4.99 6.40
CA ALA A 293 -4.78 4.46 7.76
C ALA A 293 -5.39 5.46 8.75
N ALA A 294 -6.00 4.96 9.82
CA ALA A 294 -6.63 5.81 10.83
C ALA A 294 -6.03 5.61 12.22
N THR A 295 -5.93 6.69 12.98
CA THR A 295 -5.67 6.60 14.41
C THR A 295 -6.85 5.95 15.12
N GLN A 296 -6.55 5.18 16.16
CA GLN A 296 -7.59 4.77 17.11
C GLN A 296 -7.90 5.97 18.02
N GLY A 297 -9.18 6.25 18.26
CA GLY A 297 -9.59 7.34 19.14
C GLY A 297 -9.05 7.15 20.56
N GLY A 298 -7.96 7.82 20.90
CA GLY A 298 -7.35 7.76 22.22
C GLY A 298 -8.15 8.57 23.25
N GLY A 299 -8.34 8.03 24.45
CA GLY A 299 -8.94 8.79 25.58
C GLY A 299 -10.37 9.29 25.37
N GLY A 300 -11.11 8.71 24.41
CA GLY A 300 -12.46 9.16 24.02
C GLY A 300 -12.50 10.21 22.91
N GLY A 301 -11.35 10.54 22.28
CA GLY A 301 -11.28 11.44 21.13
C GLY A 301 -11.66 10.76 19.81
N ALA A 302 -12.02 11.58 18.82
CA ALA A 302 -12.28 11.10 17.46
C ALA A 302 -10.98 10.67 16.76
N SER A 303 -11.09 9.76 15.80
CA SER A 303 -9.98 9.33 14.96
C SER A 303 -9.48 10.44 14.03
N THR A 304 -8.26 10.27 13.52
CA THR A 304 -7.71 11.00 12.38
C THR A 304 -7.39 10.01 11.27
N LEU A 305 -7.89 10.25 10.06
CA LEU A 305 -7.60 9.46 8.86
C LEU A 305 -6.44 10.08 8.10
N TYR A 306 -5.47 9.29 7.67
CA TYR A 306 -4.42 9.72 6.76
C TYR A 306 -4.65 9.08 5.39
N VAL A 307 -4.53 9.87 4.32
CA VAL A 307 -4.66 9.44 2.92
C VAL A 307 -3.46 9.95 2.14
N THR A 308 -2.81 9.07 1.38
CA THR A 308 -1.68 9.46 0.54
C THR A 308 -1.52 8.62 -0.72
N GLY A 309 -0.93 9.25 -1.75
CA GLY A 309 -0.68 8.64 -3.04
C GLY A 309 -1.96 8.24 -3.77
N GLY A 310 -1.86 7.20 -4.59
CA GLY A 310 -2.95 6.70 -5.43
C GLY A 310 -2.93 7.30 -6.83
N ARG A 311 -3.94 6.97 -7.63
CA ARG A 311 -4.08 7.40 -9.02
C ARG A 311 -5.46 7.98 -9.27
N HIS A 312 -5.53 9.06 -10.04
CA HIS A 312 -6.79 9.55 -10.59
C HIS A 312 -7.04 8.90 -11.95
N THR A 313 -8.06 8.04 -12.06
CA THR A 313 -8.27 7.20 -13.25
C THR A 313 -8.51 8.02 -14.52
N GLU A 314 -9.28 9.12 -14.44
CA GLU A 314 -9.62 9.92 -15.63
C GLU A 314 -8.40 10.63 -16.23
N THR A 315 -7.42 11.03 -15.41
CA THR A 315 -6.21 11.73 -15.90
C THR A 315 -4.98 10.81 -15.98
N GLY A 316 -5.05 9.62 -15.39
CA GLY A 316 -3.90 8.73 -15.19
C GLY A 316 -2.86 9.25 -14.18
N GLU A 317 -3.08 10.41 -13.56
CA GLU A 317 -2.10 11.05 -12.69
C GLU A 317 -1.88 10.25 -11.41
N VAL A 318 -0.62 9.87 -11.15
CA VAL A 318 -0.19 9.29 -9.87
C VAL A 318 0.17 10.40 -8.90
N LEU A 319 -0.38 10.29 -7.69
CA LEU A 319 -0.43 11.36 -6.72
C LEU A 319 0.69 11.26 -5.68
N LYS A 320 1.00 12.39 -5.07
CA LYS A 320 2.01 12.52 -4.00
C LYS A 320 1.58 13.48 -2.89
N ASP A 321 0.29 13.67 -2.68
CA ASP A 321 -0.21 14.46 -1.58
C ASP A 321 -0.41 13.58 -0.33
N LEU A 322 -0.25 14.18 0.85
CA LEU A 322 -0.65 13.61 2.13
C LEU A 322 -1.74 14.51 2.73
N TRP A 323 -2.84 13.88 3.11
CA TRP A 323 -3.98 14.51 3.75
C TRP A 323 -4.30 13.85 5.08
N ALA A 324 -4.71 14.65 6.06
CA ALA A 324 -5.33 14.19 7.29
C ALA A 324 -6.78 14.65 7.37
N PHE A 325 -7.68 13.77 7.77
CA PHE A 325 -9.07 14.09 8.08
C PHE A 325 -9.31 13.89 9.57
N ASP A 326 -9.70 14.95 10.26
CA ASP A 326 -10.05 14.87 11.68
C ASP A 326 -11.55 14.59 11.82
N PHE A 327 -11.92 13.45 12.40
CA PHE A 327 -13.33 13.06 12.52
C PHE A 327 -14.13 13.83 13.59
N GLY A 328 -13.44 14.60 14.46
CA GLY A 328 -14.08 15.42 15.48
C GLY A 328 -14.54 16.76 14.91
N SER A 329 -13.65 17.42 14.15
CA SER A 329 -13.92 18.67 13.45
C SER A 329 -14.52 18.48 12.06
N VAL A 330 -14.41 17.28 11.47
CA VAL A 330 -14.90 16.94 10.12
C VAL A 330 -14.20 17.78 9.03
N VAL A 331 -12.90 18.02 9.21
CA VAL A 331 -12.06 18.87 8.35
C VAL A 331 -10.89 18.09 7.76
N TRP A 332 -10.65 18.30 6.47
CA TRP A 332 -9.42 17.88 5.79
C TRP A 332 -8.32 18.93 5.98
N THR A 333 -7.10 18.45 6.23
CA THR A 333 -5.88 19.25 6.30
C THR A 333 -4.83 18.63 5.38
N ARG A 334 -4.28 19.42 4.46
CA ARG A 334 -3.14 19.00 3.64
C ARG A 334 -1.86 19.08 4.47
N LEU A 335 -1.11 17.99 4.55
CA LEU A 335 0.09 17.88 5.40
C LEU A 335 1.40 18.00 4.62
N GLY A 336 1.34 18.10 3.29
CA GLY A 336 2.49 18.18 2.41
C GLY A 336 2.52 17.02 1.42
N ASN A 337 3.71 16.74 0.88
CA ASN A 337 3.91 15.70 -0.12
C ASN A 337 5.06 14.77 0.32
N PRO A 338 4.96 13.43 0.14
CA PRO A 338 6.10 12.54 0.26
C PRO A 338 7.16 12.82 -0.82
N PRO A 339 8.38 12.26 -0.67
CA PRO A 339 9.47 12.45 -1.62
C PRO A 339 9.12 12.03 -3.06
N SER A 340 8.35 10.95 -3.21
CA SER A 340 7.92 10.41 -4.49
C SER A 340 6.40 10.21 -4.58
N LYS A 341 5.89 10.31 -5.81
CA LYS A 341 4.51 9.91 -6.16
C LYS A 341 4.43 8.40 -6.21
N ARG A 342 3.35 7.81 -5.71
CA ARG A 342 3.17 6.35 -5.74
C ARG A 342 1.70 5.94 -5.62
N CYS A 343 1.32 4.91 -6.35
CA CYS A 343 0.08 4.15 -6.17
C CYS A 343 0.41 2.67 -5.87
N SER A 344 -0.60 1.91 -5.46
CA SER A 344 -0.51 0.47 -5.16
C SER A 344 0.61 0.10 -4.17
N HIS A 345 0.97 1.02 -3.27
CA HIS A 345 1.97 0.81 -2.23
C HIS A 345 1.34 0.20 -0.98
N GLY A 346 2.15 -0.49 -0.19
CA GLY A 346 1.79 -0.95 1.15
C GLY A 346 2.16 0.08 2.21
N GLY A 347 1.74 -0.15 3.45
CA GLY A 347 2.11 0.73 4.55
C GLY A 347 1.47 0.38 5.88
N GLY A 348 1.74 1.22 6.87
CA GLY A 348 1.22 1.06 8.23
C GLY A 348 1.30 2.35 9.04
N LEU A 349 0.33 2.55 9.94
CA LEU A 349 0.37 3.62 10.93
C LEU A 349 0.76 3.05 12.30
N MET A 350 1.96 3.39 12.75
CA MET A 350 2.56 2.93 14.01
C MET A 350 2.15 3.91 15.12
N LEU A 351 1.02 3.64 15.77
CA LEU A 351 0.30 4.62 16.59
C LEU A 351 1.08 5.16 17.79
N ASP A 352 1.79 4.30 18.52
CA ASP A 352 2.53 4.72 19.71
C ASP A 352 3.73 5.61 19.34
N GLU A 353 4.40 5.25 18.24
CA GLU A 353 5.57 5.98 17.77
C GLU A 353 5.19 7.24 16.97
N GLY A 354 3.99 7.27 16.37
CA GLY A 354 3.50 8.41 15.60
C GLY A 354 4.07 8.45 14.20
N PHE A 355 4.26 7.29 13.57
CA PHE A 355 4.85 7.19 12.23
C PHE A 355 3.90 6.55 11.23
N LEU A 356 3.68 7.23 10.11
CA LEU A 356 3.04 6.66 8.92
C LEU A 356 4.15 6.15 7.99
N MET A 357 4.20 4.85 7.77
CA MET A 357 5.19 4.20 6.91
C MET A 357 4.54 3.78 5.60
N LEU A 358 5.25 3.97 4.50
CA LEU A 358 4.88 3.46 3.17
C LEU A 358 6.02 2.60 2.63
N PHE A 359 5.66 1.58 1.87
CA PHE A 359 6.61 0.69 1.20
C PHE A 359 6.19 0.37 -0.23
N GLY A 360 7.17 0.44 -1.13
CA GLY A 360 7.02 0.08 -2.52
C GLY A 360 6.02 0.93 -3.30
N GLY A 361 5.35 0.31 -4.27
CA GLY A 361 4.43 0.97 -5.19
C GLY A 361 5.07 1.42 -6.50
N PHE A 362 4.28 2.14 -7.29
CA PHE A 362 4.61 2.54 -8.65
C PHE A 362 4.28 4.01 -8.91
N ASP A 363 5.12 4.72 -9.67
CA ASP A 363 5.00 6.16 -9.90
C ASP A 363 4.16 6.53 -11.14
N GLY A 364 3.66 5.55 -11.90
CA GLY A 364 2.95 5.77 -13.15
C GLY A 364 3.84 5.92 -14.39
N GLY A 365 5.15 5.70 -14.26
CA GLY A 365 6.16 5.76 -15.32
C GLY A 365 7.08 4.55 -15.33
N GLU A 366 8.39 4.74 -15.16
CA GLU A 366 9.37 3.64 -15.13
C GLU A 366 9.78 3.25 -13.70
N ASN A 367 9.42 4.07 -12.69
CA ASN A 367 9.91 3.87 -11.33
C ASN A 367 8.97 2.97 -10.53
N MET A 368 9.48 1.81 -10.16
CA MET A 368 8.90 0.92 -9.16
C MET A 368 9.78 0.92 -7.93
N TYR A 369 9.17 0.96 -6.75
CA TYR A 369 9.89 1.21 -5.51
C TYR A 369 10.05 -0.05 -4.65
N ASP A 370 11.15 -0.09 -3.91
CA ASP A 370 11.47 -0.97 -2.77
C ASP A 370 11.92 -0.17 -1.54
N ASP A 371 11.67 1.14 -1.54
CA ASP A 371 12.04 2.02 -0.45
C ASP A 371 10.98 2.01 0.67
N PHE A 372 11.45 2.28 1.89
CA PHE A 372 10.59 2.66 3.00
C PHE A 372 10.69 4.16 3.23
N ILE A 373 9.54 4.84 3.18
CA ILE A 373 9.44 6.24 3.57
C ILE A 373 8.50 6.39 4.75
N VAL A 374 8.85 7.28 5.66
CA VAL A 374 8.16 7.46 6.93
C VAL A 374 7.80 8.93 7.10
N TYR A 375 6.59 9.18 7.57
CA TYR A 375 6.12 10.50 7.95
C TYR A 375 5.86 10.55 9.45
N ASP A 376 6.47 11.52 10.12
CA ASP A 376 6.17 11.83 11.51
C ASP A 376 4.83 12.56 11.64
N VAL A 377 3.80 11.84 12.11
CA VAL A 377 2.46 12.40 12.29
C VAL A 377 2.36 13.33 13.50
N LYS A 378 3.36 13.35 14.39
CA LYS A 378 3.46 14.30 15.52
C LYS A 378 4.04 15.65 15.07
N GLY A 379 4.62 15.71 13.86
CA GLY A 379 5.03 16.94 13.19
C GLY A 379 6.38 17.49 13.62
N GLU A 380 7.27 16.66 14.16
CA GLU A 380 8.60 17.06 14.63
C GLU A 380 9.64 17.04 13.49
N SER A 381 9.51 16.13 12.51
CA SER A 381 10.54 15.93 11.47
C SER A 381 10.04 15.80 10.01
N GLY A 382 8.74 15.63 9.75
CA GLY A 382 8.20 15.50 8.39
C GLY A 382 8.48 14.14 7.74
N TRP A 383 8.71 14.11 6.42
CA TRP A 383 9.04 12.89 5.67
C TRP A 383 10.54 12.57 5.75
N SER A 384 10.89 11.30 5.94
CA SER A 384 12.25 10.77 5.87
C SER A 384 12.27 9.37 5.25
N GLU A 385 13.40 9.02 4.63
CA GLU A 385 13.68 7.62 4.26
C GLU A 385 14.06 6.82 5.52
N MET A 386 13.68 5.56 5.56
CA MET A 386 14.00 4.64 6.65
C MET A 386 14.91 3.53 6.13
N GLU A 387 16.07 3.38 6.77
CA GLU A 387 16.98 2.29 6.47
C GLU A 387 16.41 0.98 7.01
N VAL A 388 16.31 -0.02 6.15
CA VAL A 388 15.81 -1.36 6.50
C VAL A 388 16.82 -2.42 6.14
N GLU A 389 17.35 -3.11 7.14
CA GLU A 389 18.18 -4.29 6.92
C GLU A 389 17.35 -5.41 6.31
N ALA A 390 17.87 -6.05 5.26
CA ALA A 390 17.17 -7.10 4.50
C ALA A 390 15.78 -6.68 3.98
N ALA A 391 15.70 -5.45 3.46
CA ALA A 391 14.50 -4.89 2.85
C ALA A 391 13.89 -5.86 1.80
N PRO A 392 12.55 -5.99 1.73
CA PRO A 392 11.90 -6.76 0.68
C PRO A 392 12.18 -6.15 -0.70
N VAL A 393 12.16 -6.99 -1.73
CA VAL A 393 12.31 -6.53 -3.12
C VAL A 393 11.17 -5.62 -3.58
N ILE A 394 11.41 -4.88 -4.67
CA ILE A 394 10.45 -4.04 -5.38
C ILE A 394 9.12 -4.77 -5.53
N ARG A 395 8.03 -4.10 -5.16
CA ARG A 395 6.68 -4.65 -5.29
C ARG A 395 5.59 -3.60 -5.17
N PHE A 396 4.42 -3.92 -5.72
CA PHE A 396 3.18 -3.18 -5.58
C PHE A 396 2.00 -4.14 -5.41
N SER A 397 0.82 -3.59 -5.11
CA SER A 397 -0.43 -4.34 -4.89
C SER A 397 -0.33 -5.43 -3.80
N MET A 398 0.51 -5.21 -2.79
CA MET A 398 0.72 -6.15 -1.69
C MET A 398 -0.33 -6.00 -0.58
N GLY A 399 -0.53 -7.05 0.20
CA GLY A 399 -1.22 -6.96 1.49
C GLY A 399 -0.27 -6.37 2.52
N SER A 400 -0.75 -5.44 3.37
CA SER A 400 0.04 -4.88 4.46
C SER A 400 -0.79 -4.70 5.72
N CYS A 401 -0.20 -4.96 6.89
CA CYS A 401 -0.88 -4.85 8.16
C CYS A 401 0.09 -4.56 9.32
N VAL A 402 -0.26 -3.62 10.19
CA VAL A 402 0.47 -3.36 11.44
C VAL A 402 0.05 -4.37 12.50
N VAL A 403 1.04 -4.96 13.17
CA VAL A 403 0.86 -6.02 14.18
C VAL A 403 1.73 -5.78 15.42
N GLY A 404 1.51 -6.61 16.45
CA GLY A 404 2.22 -6.57 17.72
C GLY A 404 1.52 -5.73 18.79
N GLU A 405 1.81 -6.02 20.06
CA GLU A 405 1.41 -5.16 21.18
C GLU A 405 2.09 -3.80 20.99
N ARG A 406 1.29 -2.76 20.67
CA ARG A 406 1.69 -1.38 20.33
C ARG A 406 2.00 -1.08 18.87
N GLY A 407 1.81 -2.04 17.96
CA GLY A 407 1.98 -1.78 16.52
C GLY A 407 3.42 -1.39 16.17
N LYS A 408 4.38 -2.29 16.44
CA LYS A 408 5.82 -2.08 16.16
C LYS A 408 6.33 -2.88 14.96
N GLU A 409 5.49 -3.76 14.43
CA GLU A 409 5.81 -4.60 13.29
C GLU A 409 4.85 -4.29 12.14
N LEU A 410 5.40 -4.15 10.93
CA LEU A 410 4.64 -4.11 9.69
C LEU A 410 4.81 -5.45 8.98
N VAL A 411 3.70 -6.13 8.72
CA VAL A 411 3.70 -7.37 7.94
C VAL A 411 3.30 -7.06 6.51
N LEU A 412 4.08 -7.56 5.57
CA LEU A 412 3.83 -7.49 4.13
C LEU A 412 3.60 -8.90 3.60
N PHE A 413 2.63 -9.05 2.70
CA PHE A 413 2.40 -10.30 2.00
C PHE A 413 2.23 -10.07 0.51
N GLY A 414 2.98 -10.85 -0.27
CA GLY A 414 2.85 -10.96 -1.71
C GLY A 414 3.03 -9.63 -2.44
N GLY A 415 2.15 -9.37 -3.39
CA GLY A 415 2.28 -8.28 -4.36
C GLY A 415 2.89 -8.75 -5.68
N VAL A 416 3.16 -7.79 -6.54
CA VAL A 416 3.65 -8.01 -7.90
C VAL A 416 4.93 -7.21 -8.09
N ASN A 417 5.92 -7.81 -8.74
CA ASN A 417 7.09 -7.11 -9.25
C ASN A 417 7.19 -7.31 -10.78
N PRO A 418 8.16 -6.67 -11.47
CA PRO A 418 8.25 -6.77 -12.94
C PRO A 418 8.27 -8.20 -13.48
N PHE A 419 8.80 -9.15 -12.70
CA PHE A 419 9.09 -10.49 -13.16
C PHE A 419 8.12 -11.55 -12.62
N ASN A 420 7.64 -11.39 -11.39
CA ASN A 420 6.91 -12.41 -10.66
C ASN A 420 5.81 -11.84 -9.75
N ASP A 421 4.77 -12.64 -9.56
CA ASP A 421 3.88 -12.48 -8.42
C ASP A 421 4.58 -13.07 -7.20
N LEU A 422 4.33 -12.46 -6.05
CA LEU A 422 5.00 -12.81 -4.81
C LEU A 422 4.02 -13.45 -3.83
N ALA A 423 4.55 -14.37 -3.01
CA ALA A 423 3.83 -15.08 -1.96
C ALA A 423 4.59 -15.05 -0.62
N ASP A 424 5.66 -14.27 -0.56
CA ASP A 424 6.49 -14.13 0.62
C ASP A 424 5.79 -13.31 1.70
N VAL A 425 6.10 -13.63 2.96
CA VAL A 425 5.69 -12.87 4.14
C VAL A 425 6.92 -12.21 4.72
N HIS A 426 6.89 -10.89 4.80
CA HIS A 426 7.92 -10.11 5.49
C HIS A 426 7.36 -9.54 6.79
N VAL A 427 8.12 -9.66 7.88
CA VAL A 427 7.87 -8.97 9.14
C VAL A 427 8.95 -7.90 9.30
N VAL A 428 8.55 -6.64 9.23
CA VAL A 428 9.43 -5.48 9.36
C VAL A 428 9.32 -4.93 10.77
N SER A 429 10.37 -5.10 11.57
CA SER A 429 10.45 -4.70 12.97
C SER A 429 11.17 -3.36 13.09
N ILE A 430 10.52 -2.36 13.68
CA ILE A 430 11.08 -1.00 13.80
C ILE A 430 11.90 -0.88 15.09
N GLU A 431 13.08 -0.29 14.95
CA GLU A 431 13.96 0.08 16.04
C GLU A 431 14.18 1.59 16.05
N LEU A 432 14.11 2.19 17.25
CA LEU A 432 14.41 3.61 17.43
C LEU A 432 15.82 3.74 18.00
N GLU A 433 16.72 4.26 17.19
CA GLU A 433 18.08 4.56 17.64
C GLU A 433 18.14 5.98 18.20
N GLU A 434 18.45 6.11 19.49
CA GLU A 434 18.86 7.38 20.06
C GLU A 434 20.19 7.78 19.42
N LYS A 435 20.24 8.93 18.73
CA LYS A 435 21.51 9.51 18.30
C LYS A 435 22.36 9.81 19.54
N VAL A 436 23.43 9.03 19.73
CA VAL A 436 24.48 9.38 20.69
C VAL A 436 25.29 10.52 20.06
N GLU A 437 25.13 11.73 20.62
CA GLU A 437 25.91 12.92 20.24
C GLU A 437 27.42 12.78 20.50
#